data_AF-A0A7S4AZ75-F1
#
_entry.id   AF-A0A7S4AZ75-F1
#
_cell.length_a   1.000
_cell.length_b   1.000
_cell.length_c   1.000
_cell.angle_alpha   90.00
_cell.angle_beta   90.00
_cell.angle_gamma   90.00
#
_symmetry.space_group_name_H-M   'P 1'
#
loop_
_entity.id
_entity.type
_entity.pdbx_description
1 polymer ?
#
loop_
_entity_poly.entity_id
_entity_poly.type
_entity_poly.pdbx_seq_one_letter_code
_entity_poly.pdbx_strand_id
1 'polypeptide(L)'
;VAAGVCRQLLALRHISDRDSEELHSLLLYLMTPFRRIVSDAVDTLLDASHGSAAADSHARRDAMQHVLAPSIERCETICWVLTARFAEVEKRYKNRELNRLTAAELLTLLSALFDERLLLSPAARDLVSTLQA
;
A
#
# COMPACT_ATOMS: atom_id res chain seq x y z
N VAL A 1 -8.08 -4.25 9.55
CA VAL A 1 -7.47 -5.52 9.05
C VAL A 1 -6.35 -5.24 8.05
N ALA A 2 -6.61 -4.57 6.91
CA ALA A 2 -5.59 -4.29 5.88
C ALA A 2 -4.33 -3.55 6.38
N ALA A 3 -4.50 -2.52 7.22
CA ALA A 3 -3.36 -1.80 7.84
C ALA A 3 -2.54 -2.68 8.80
N GLY A 4 -3.15 -3.68 9.44
CA GLY A 4 -2.48 -4.63 10.32
C GLY A 4 -1.61 -5.62 9.55
N VAL A 5 -2.13 -6.13 8.43
CA VAL A 5 -1.38 -7.02 7.52
C VAL A 5 -0.20 -6.29 6.91
N CYS A 6 -0.38 -5.05 6.45
CA CYS A 6 0.72 -4.23 5.93
C CYS A 6 1.81 -3.98 6.97
N ARG A 7 1.45 -3.79 8.24
CA ARG A 7 2.40 -3.61 9.34
C ARG A 7 3.16 -4.90 9.65
N GLN A 8 2.50 -6.05 9.59
CA GLN A 8 3.13 -7.36 9.78
C GLN A 8 4.08 -7.70 8.63
N LEU A 9 3.72 -7.36 7.39
CA LEU A 9 4.60 -7.48 6.23
C LEU A 9 5.89 -6.66 6.38
N LEU A 10 5.77 -5.42 6.84
CA LEU A 10 6.91 -4.55 7.14
C LEU A 10 7.76 -5.04 8.34
N ALA A 11 7.28 -6.02 9.11
CA ALA A 11 8.07 -6.63 10.18
C ALA A 11 8.85 -7.87 9.72
N LEU A 12 8.63 -8.35 8.50
CA LEU A 12 9.36 -9.49 7.94
C LEU A 12 10.76 -9.06 7.55
N ARG A 13 11.76 -9.84 7.99
CA ARG A 13 13.17 -9.55 7.74
C ARG A 13 13.65 -10.02 6.37
N HIS A 14 13.00 -11.06 5.84
CA HIS A 14 13.29 -11.61 4.52
C HIS A 14 12.01 -12.22 3.94
N ILE A 15 11.79 -11.99 2.65
CA ILE A 15 10.67 -12.50 1.87
C ILE A 15 11.29 -13.13 0.64
N SER A 16 11.13 -14.45 0.47
CA SER A 16 11.59 -15.12 -0.76
C SER A 16 10.71 -14.72 -1.95
N ASP A 17 11.20 -14.91 -3.18
CA ASP A 17 10.41 -14.63 -4.40
C ASP A 17 9.05 -15.35 -4.35
N ARG A 18 9.05 -16.63 -3.92
CA ARG A 18 7.84 -17.42 -3.75
C ARG A 18 6.90 -16.83 -2.70
N ASP A 19 7.42 -16.49 -1.53
CA ASP A 19 6.60 -15.90 -0.46
C ASP A 19 6.03 -14.55 -0.92
N SER A 20 6.79 -13.80 -1.72
CA SER A 20 6.36 -12.52 -2.26
C SER A 20 5.16 -12.68 -3.20
N GLU A 21 5.18 -13.68 -4.08
CA GLU A 21 4.06 -14.03 -4.97
C GLU A 21 2.82 -14.52 -4.18
N GLU A 22 3.03 -15.34 -3.16
CA GLU A 22 1.96 -15.84 -2.28
C GLU A 22 1.33 -14.67 -1.48
N LEU A 23 2.15 -13.78 -0.94
CA LEU A 23 1.72 -12.58 -0.21
C LEU A 23 1.01 -11.58 -1.13
N HIS A 24 1.49 -11.41 -2.37
CA HIS A 24 0.81 -10.60 -3.38
C HIS A 24 -0.60 -11.16 -3.65
N SER A 25 -0.69 -12.47 -3.90
CA SER A 25 -1.97 -13.14 -4.17
C SER A 25 -2.93 -13.02 -2.99
N LEU A 26 -2.43 -13.18 -1.76
CA LEU A 26 -3.21 -13.04 -0.53
C LEU A 26 -3.69 -11.60 -0.32
N LEU A 27 -2.83 -10.61 -0.51
CA LEU A 27 -3.21 -9.20 -0.42
C LEU A 27 -4.27 -8.86 -1.46
N LEU A 28 -4.09 -9.27 -2.72
CA LEU A 28 -5.03 -9.02 -3.79
C LEU A 28 -6.40 -9.67 -3.50
N TYR A 29 -6.39 -10.91 -3.01
CA TYR A 29 -7.59 -11.61 -2.56
C TYR A 29 -8.29 -10.89 -1.41
N LEU A 30 -7.56 -10.36 -0.42
CA LEU A 30 -8.14 -9.64 0.72
C LEU A 30 -8.62 -8.23 0.37
N MET A 31 -7.98 -7.56 -0.59
CA MET A 31 -8.32 -6.19 -0.98
C MET A 31 -9.67 -6.10 -1.70
N THR A 32 -10.01 -7.07 -2.54
CA THR A 32 -11.29 -7.11 -3.26
C THR A 32 -12.52 -7.09 -2.33
N PRO A 33 -12.67 -8.01 -1.36
CA PRO A 33 -13.78 -7.95 -0.40
C PRO A 33 -13.66 -6.75 0.54
N PHE A 34 -12.45 -6.31 0.90
CA PHE A 34 -12.28 -5.12 1.75
C PHE A 34 -12.83 -3.86 1.10
N ARG A 35 -12.55 -3.64 -0.20
CA ARG A 35 -13.13 -2.53 -0.97
C ARG A 35 -14.65 -2.56 -0.96
N ARG A 36 -15.23 -3.75 -1.13
CA ARG A 36 -16.68 -3.94 -1.14
C ARG A 36 -17.30 -3.67 0.23
N ILE A 37 -16.74 -4.24 1.30
CA ILE A 37 -17.19 -4.01 2.68
C ILE A 37 -17.11 -2.53 3.04
N VAL A 38 -16.03 -1.84 2.63
CA VAL A 38 -15.89 -0.40 2.82
C VAL A 38 -17.00 0.36 2.09
N SER A 39 -17.23 0.05 0.81
CA SER A 39 -18.31 0.67 0.03
C SER A 39 -19.68 0.45 0.69
N ASP A 40 -19.99 -0.80 1.03
CA ASP A 40 -21.28 -1.19 1.62
C ASP A 40 -21.47 -0.55 3.01
N ALA A 41 -20.40 -0.42 3.81
CA ALA A 41 -20.43 0.24 5.10
C ALA A 41 -20.62 1.76 4.98
N VAL A 42 -19.99 2.40 3.98
CA VAL A 42 -20.24 3.81 3.65
C VAL A 42 -21.72 3.99 3.31
N ASP A 43 -22.26 3.12 2.46
CA ASP A 43 -23.65 3.19 2.00
C ASP A 43 -24.63 2.98 3.16
N THR A 44 -24.38 1.99 4.02
CA THR A 44 -25.20 1.72 5.22
C THR A 44 -25.17 2.88 6.21
N LEU A 45 -24.00 3.53 6.41
CA LEU A 45 -23.86 4.69 7.31
C LEU A 45 -24.51 5.96 6.75
N LEU A 46 -24.62 6.07 5.43
CA LEU A 46 -25.38 7.13 4.76
C LEU A 46 -26.88 6.90 4.91
N ASP A 47 -27.34 5.66 4.72
CA ASP A 47 -28.75 5.28 4.84
C ASP A 47 -29.27 5.38 6.29
N ALA A 48 -28.44 5.03 7.28
CA ALA A 48 -28.79 5.11 8.70
C ALA A 48 -28.93 6.57 9.21
N SER A 49 -28.38 7.55 8.49
CA SER A 49 -28.60 8.97 8.79
C SER A 49 -29.88 9.49 8.16
N HIS A 50 -31.02 9.07 8.71
CA HIS A 50 -32.33 9.56 8.33
C HIS A 50 -32.44 11.09 8.47
N GLY A 51 -32.58 11.80 7.33
CA GLY A 51 -33.06 13.20 7.29
C GLY A 51 -32.17 14.24 6.60
N SER A 52 -30.93 13.91 6.19
CA SER A 52 -30.07 14.86 5.48
C SER A 52 -30.38 14.91 3.99
N ALA A 53 -30.37 16.09 3.37
CA ALA A 53 -30.63 16.25 1.95
C ALA A 53 -29.67 15.39 1.10
N ALA A 54 -30.09 14.94 -0.09
CA ALA A 54 -29.25 14.09 -0.96
C ALA A 54 -27.84 14.66 -1.21
N ALA A 55 -27.70 16.00 -1.24
CA ALA A 55 -26.42 16.71 -1.32
C ALA A 55 -25.47 16.41 -0.14
N ASP A 56 -25.98 16.25 1.08
CA ASP A 56 -25.18 15.94 2.28
C ASP A 56 -24.73 14.47 2.27
N SER A 57 -25.54 13.59 1.67
CA SER A 57 -25.20 12.18 1.54
C SER A 57 -24.03 11.97 0.56
N HIS A 58 -24.00 12.72 -0.55
CA HIS A 58 -22.88 12.73 -1.49
C HIS A 58 -21.62 13.31 -0.86
N ALA A 59 -21.71 14.46 -0.18
CA ALA A 59 -20.55 15.06 0.51
C ALA A 59 -19.97 14.14 1.59
N ARG A 60 -20.82 13.41 2.33
CA ARG A 60 -20.37 12.42 3.32
C ARG A 60 -19.78 11.17 2.70
N ARG A 61 -20.32 10.72 1.56
CA ARG A 61 -19.73 9.61 0.79
C ARG A 61 -18.32 9.97 0.34
N ASP A 62 -18.16 11.14 -0.28
CA ASP A 62 -16.87 11.63 -0.75
C ASP A 62 -15.90 11.81 0.42
N ALA A 63 -16.34 12.38 1.54
CA ALA A 63 -15.52 12.50 2.74
C ALA A 63 -15.05 11.14 3.27
N MET A 64 -15.94 10.14 3.30
CA MET A 64 -15.59 8.79 3.76
C MET A 64 -14.63 8.07 2.79
N GLN A 65 -14.86 8.23 1.48
CA GLN A 65 -13.95 7.75 0.45
C GLN A 65 -12.58 8.42 0.58
N HIS A 66 -12.51 9.72 0.83
CA HIS A 66 -11.27 10.45 1.07
C HIS A 66 -10.53 9.99 2.32
N VAL A 67 -11.24 9.54 3.37
CA VAL A 67 -10.61 8.97 4.57
C VAL A 67 -10.02 7.58 4.32
N LEU A 68 -10.67 6.77 3.47
CA LEU A 68 -10.29 5.37 3.26
C LEU A 68 -9.34 5.17 2.06
N ALA A 69 -9.40 6.04 1.05
CA ALA A 69 -8.56 5.99 -0.14
C ALA A 69 -7.06 5.93 0.19
N PRO A 70 -6.50 6.72 1.12
CA PRO A 70 -5.07 6.64 1.46
C PRO A 70 -4.66 5.26 1.98
N SER A 71 -5.51 4.60 2.75
CA SER A 71 -5.23 3.26 3.29
C SER A 71 -5.28 2.19 2.20
N ILE A 72 -6.24 2.32 1.27
CA ILE A 72 -6.39 1.42 0.12
C ILE A 72 -5.18 1.59 -0.81
N GLU A 73 -4.88 2.80 -1.23
CA GLU A 73 -3.75 3.11 -2.13
C GLU A 73 -2.41 2.67 -1.54
N ARG A 74 -2.25 2.78 -0.22
CA ARG A 74 -1.08 2.26 0.49
C ARG A 74 -0.97 0.73 0.39
N CYS A 75 -2.07 0.00 0.56
CA CYS A 75 -2.09 -1.45 0.39
C CYS A 75 -1.79 -1.85 -1.04
N GLU A 76 -2.34 -1.13 -2.02
CA GLU A 76 -2.04 -1.36 -3.45
C GLU A 76 -0.58 -1.11 -3.78
N THR A 77 0.01 -0.06 -3.20
CA THR A 77 1.43 0.24 -3.36
C THR A 77 2.28 -0.91 -2.84
N ILE A 78 1.99 -1.42 -1.64
CA ILE A 78 2.70 -2.59 -1.07
C ILE A 78 2.50 -3.82 -1.95
N CYS A 79 1.26 -4.10 -2.35
CA CYS A 79 0.92 -5.23 -3.21
C CYS A 79 1.69 -5.20 -4.53
N TRP A 80 1.84 -4.01 -5.13
CA TRP A 80 2.62 -3.83 -6.35
C TRP A 80 4.12 -4.05 -6.11
N VAL A 81 4.69 -3.49 -5.03
CA VAL A 81 6.13 -3.62 -4.75
C VAL A 81 6.54 -5.08 -4.51
N LEU A 82 5.69 -5.92 -3.90
CA LEU A 82 5.99 -7.35 -3.70
C LEU A 82 6.41 -8.06 -5.00
N THR A 83 5.79 -7.71 -6.13
CA THR A 83 6.06 -8.35 -7.42
C THR A 83 6.93 -7.51 -8.35
N ALA A 84 7.30 -6.29 -7.95
CA ALA A 84 8.00 -5.34 -8.80
C ALA A 84 9.49 -5.68 -8.88
N ARG A 85 10.11 -5.39 -10.03
CA ARG A 85 11.57 -5.43 -10.14
C ARG A 85 12.17 -4.19 -9.49
N PHE A 86 13.37 -4.28 -8.93
CA PHE A 86 14.04 -3.14 -8.30
C PHE A 86 14.08 -1.89 -9.19
N ALA A 87 14.44 -2.05 -10.47
CA ALA A 87 14.50 -0.94 -11.43
C ALA A 87 13.14 -0.23 -11.62
N GLU A 88 12.03 -0.96 -11.49
CA GLU A 88 10.68 -0.38 -11.57
C GLU A 88 10.36 0.41 -10.31
N VAL A 89 10.73 -0.12 -9.13
CA VAL A 89 10.56 0.58 -7.84
C VAL A 89 11.37 1.87 -7.82
N GLU A 90 12.62 1.82 -8.26
CA GLU A 90 13.50 2.99 -8.38
C GLU A 90 12.88 4.07 -9.31
N LYS A 91 12.39 3.65 -10.48
CA LYS A 91 11.73 4.56 -11.42
C LYS A 91 10.51 5.23 -10.81
N ARG A 92 9.63 4.46 -10.16
CA ARG A 92 8.42 5.00 -9.51
C ARG A 92 8.76 5.91 -8.34
N TYR A 93 9.80 5.60 -7.58
CA TYR A 93 10.30 6.48 -6.52
C TYR A 93 10.74 7.84 -7.08
N LYS A 94 11.55 7.84 -8.14
CA LYS A 94 12.02 9.07 -8.82
C LYS A 94 10.87 9.90 -9.38
N ASN A 95 9.81 9.24 -9.85
CA ASN A 95 8.58 9.89 -10.31
C ASN A 95 7.64 10.35 -9.19
N ARG A 96 7.98 10.12 -7.91
CA ARG A 96 7.14 10.42 -6.73
C ARG A 96 5.81 9.65 -6.69
N GLU A 97 5.76 8.48 -7.32
CA GLU A 97 4.58 7.62 -7.38
C GLU A 97 4.45 6.69 -6.15
N LEU A 98 5.46 6.66 -5.26
CA LEU A 98 5.48 5.84 -4.03
C LEU A 98 5.21 6.65 -2.75
N ASN A 99 4.55 7.80 -2.88
CA ASN A 99 4.31 8.75 -1.78
C ASN A 99 3.38 8.24 -0.66
N ARG A 100 2.77 7.05 -0.82
CA ARG A 100 1.93 6.40 0.21
C ARG A 100 2.73 5.59 1.24
N LEU A 101 4.02 5.39 0.98
CA LEU A 101 4.97 4.79 1.91
C LEU A 101 5.96 5.85 2.37
N THR A 102 6.30 5.82 3.67
CA THR A 102 7.41 6.61 4.17
C THR A 102 8.74 6.03 3.67
N ALA A 103 9.80 6.82 3.69
CA ALA A 103 11.13 6.36 3.28
C ALA A 103 11.59 5.13 4.10
N ALA A 104 11.32 5.13 5.41
CA ALA A 104 11.65 4.03 6.30
C ALA A 104 10.89 2.73 5.95
N GLU A 105 9.60 2.84 5.61
CA GLU A 105 8.79 1.69 5.22
C GLU A 105 9.21 1.13 3.87
N LEU A 106 9.49 2.00 2.90
CA LEU A 106 9.98 1.58 1.61
C LEU A 106 11.35 0.90 1.75
N LEU A 107 12.27 1.47 2.54
CA LEU A 107 13.56 0.86 2.81
C LEU A 107 13.41 -0.52 3.46
N THR A 108 12.54 -0.65 4.46
CA THR A 108 12.27 -1.93 5.14
C THR A 108 11.74 -2.98 4.16
N LEU A 109 10.79 -2.58 3.30
CA LEU A 109 10.21 -3.47 2.29
C LEU A 109 11.25 -3.90 1.25
N LEU A 110 12.09 -2.96 0.78
CA LEU A 110 13.18 -3.25 -0.15
C LEU A 110 14.21 -4.21 0.46
N SER A 111 14.59 -4.01 1.72
CA SER A 111 15.51 -4.90 2.44
C SER A 111 14.93 -6.29 2.68
N ALA A 112 13.61 -6.41 2.81
CA ALA A 112 12.96 -7.70 2.96
C ALA A 112 12.91 -8.48 1.62
N LEU A 113 12.67 -7.77 0.51
CA LEU A 113 12.41 -8.37 -0.81
C LEU A 113 13.66 -8.61 -1.66
N PHE A 114 14.66 -7.73 -1.56
CA PHE A 114 15.83 -7.79 -2.43
C PHE A 114 17.08 -8.21 -1.66
N ASP A 115 17.93 -9.00 -2.31
CA ASP A 115 19.23 -9.41 -1.78
C ASP A 115 20.07 -8.16 -1.43
N GLU A 116 20.75 -8.20 -0.28
CA GLU A 116 21.69 -7.17 0.16
C GLU A 116 22.71 -6.84 -0.93
N ARG A 117 23.13 -7.83 -1.73
CA ARG A 117 24.06 -7.63 -2.85
C ARG A 117 23.50 -6.71 -3.93
N LEU A 118 22.19 -6.81 -4.21
CA LEU A 118 21.50 -5.94 -5.15
C LEU A 118 21.41 -4.52 -4.60
N LEU A 119 21.11 -4.39 -3.30
CA LEU A 119 20.98 -3.10 -2.61
C LEU A 119 22.32 -2.36 -2.46
N LEU A 120 23.43 -3.09 -2.44
CA LEU A 120 24.78 -2.53 -2.43
C LEU A 120 25.31 -2.14 -3.82
N SER A 121 24.56 -2.49 -4.88
CA SER A 121 24.93 -2.15 -6.26
C SER A 121 24.97 -0.63 -6.46
N PRO A 122 25.77 -0.12 -7.41
CA PRO A 122 25.83 1.32 -7.69
C PRO A 122 24.47 1.92 -8.06
N ALA A 123 23.62 1.16 -8.75
CA ALA A 123 22.28 1.59 -9.13
C ALA A 123 21.33 1.72 -7.92
N ALA A 124 21.43 0.79 -6.96
CA ALA A 124 20.58 0.81 -5.78
C ALA A 124 21.07 1.77 -4.69
N ARG A 125 22.39 2.04 -4.64
CA ARG A 125 23.01 2.84 -3.58
C ARG A 125 22.48 4.26 -3.52
N ASP A 126 22.19 4.87 -4.67
CA ASP A 126 21.63 6.23 -4.76
C ASP A 126 20.20 6.30 -4.20
N LEU A 127 19.38 5.29 -4.51
CA LEU A 127 18.04 5.16 -3.94
C LEU A 127 18.10 4.93 -2.42
N VAL A 128 18.93 3.98 -1.98
CA VAL A 128 19.07 3.63 -0.56
C VAL A 128 19.60 4.80 0.26
N SER A 129 20.60 5.54 -0.24
CA SER A 129 21.12 6.73 0.46
C SER A 129 20.06 7.83 0.56
N THR A 130 19.27 8.03 -0.50
CA THR A 130 18.17 9.01 -0.48
C THR A 130 17.08 8.62 0.51
N LEU A 131 16.81 7.33 0.68
CA LEU A 131 15.84 6.83 1.66
C LEU A 131 16.34 6.88 3.11
N GLN A 132 17.66 6.96 3.32
CA GLN A 132 18.30 7.03 4.63
C GLN A 132 18.57 8.45 5.13
N ALA A 133 18.50 9.44 4.24
CA ALA A 133 18.71 10.86 4.54
C ALA A 133 17.47 11.51 5.20
#